data_AF-A0A832AHT8-F1
#
_entry.id   AF-A0A832AHT8-F1
#
_cell.length_a   1.000
_cell.length_b   1.000
_cell.length_c   1.000
_cell.angle_alpha   90.00
_cell.angle_beta   90.00
_cell.angle_gamma   90.00
#
_symmetry.space_group_name_H-M   'P 1'
#
loop_
_entity.id
_entity.type
_entity.pdbx_description
1 polymer ?
#
loop_
_entity_poly.entity_id
_entity_poly.type
_entity_poly.pdbx_seq_one_letter_code
_entity_poly.pdbx_strand_id
1 'polypeptide(L)'
;MTWRVFFFVGLTVGVFADDVTRAIEGLGARKYADREAAQVRLVDLAAADPEPLLQRAVREFATTRDPEVRERLRTVMQAVLDRHVWGRPQGFLGIRMAPALVVLGGAAPALKSQIQVVGLTEDSAAQKAGLQVGDVITGLDGQPLAADAPQQAFTENIRARPPGTVVRLRVMRDGEEQEISVTLGAMPAEVQAELFPPERKRVLFEEWLRRTVSGLPAAGEQKIDKPERAR
;
A
#
# COMPACT_ATOMS: atom_id res chain seq x y z
N MET A 1 10.33 -3.31 6.46
CA MET A 1 9.09 -2.68 5.93
C MET A 1 9.47 -1.89 4.69
N THR A 2 9.61 -2.57 3.55
CA THR A 2 10.07 -1.98 2.29
C THR A 2 8.86 -1.88 1.38
N TRP A 3 8.07 -0.82 1.54
CA TRP A 3 6.96 -0.56 0.63
C TRP A 3 7.56 -0.05 -0.67
N ARG A 4 7.83 -0.97 -1.60
CA ARG A 4 8.26 -0.64 -2.97
C ARG A 4 7.08 0.01 -3.67
N VAL A 5 7.18 1.31 -3.86
CA VAL A 5 6.36 2.01 -4.85
C VAL A 5 6.72 1.40 -6.21
N PHE A 6 5.76 0.73 -6.83
CA PHE A 6 5.96 0.08 -8.12
C PHE A 6 6.02 1.15 -9.21
N PHE A 7 7.19 1.30 -9.85
CA PHE A 7 7.37 2.09 -11.06
C PHE A 7 6.74 1.35 -12.24
N PHE A 8 5.47 1.63 -12.55
CA PHE A 8 4.85 1.16 -13.78
C PHE A 8 4.76 2.33 -14.77
N VAL A 9 5.48 2.23 -15.88
CA VAL A 9 5.45 3.22 -16.97
C VAL A 9 4.18 2.96 -17.78
N GLY A 10 3.09 3.65 -17.40
CA GLY A 10 1.82 3.67 -18.14
C GLY A 10 1.78 4.84 -19.13
N LEU A 11 1.58 4.51 -20.40
CA LEU A 11 1.67 5.40 -21.56
C LEU A 11 0.46 6.36 -21.66
N THR A 12 0.39 7.39 -20.80
CA THR A 12 -0.51 8.56 -20.94
C THR A 12 0.12 9.84 -20.36
N VAL A 13 1.44 9.96 -20.50
CA VAL A 13 2.27 10.84 -19.65
C VAL A 13 2.13 12.34 -19.98
N GLY A 14 1.87 12.72 -21.23
CA GLY A 14 1.96 14.13 -21.66
C GLY A 14 0.96 15.07 -21.00
N VAL A 15 -0.35 14.84 -21.22
CA VAL A 15 -1.40 15.77 -20.77
C VAL A 15 -1.53 15.82 -19.25
N PHE A 16 -1.39 14.68 -18.57
CA PHE A 16 -1.44 14.61 -17.11
C PHE A 16 -0.28 15.35 -16.46
N ALA A 17 0.95 15.18 -16.99
CA ALA A 17 2.13 15.86 -16.46
C ALA A 17 2.05 17.38 -16.61
N ASP A 18 1.47 17.87 -17.71
CA ASP A 18 1.27 19.30 -17.95
C ASP A 18 0.23 19.89 -16.98
N ASP A 19 -0.86 19.17 -16.74
CA ASP A 19 -1.91 19.58 -15.79
C ASP A 19 -1.38 19.62 -14.34
N VAL A 20 -0.58 18.64 -13.92
CA VAL A 20 0.08 18.63 -12.61
C VAL A 20 1.05 19.79 -12.48
N THR A 21 1.84 20.06 -13.54
CA THR A 21 2.80 21.17 -13.56
C THR A 21 2.10 22.52 -13.39
N ARG A 22 1.06 22.77 -14.19
CA ARG A 22 0.26 24.01 -14.12
C ARG A 22 -0.41 24.18 -12.74
N ALA A 23 -0.90 23.09 -12.16
CA ALA A 23 -1.52 23.14 -10.84
C ALA A 23 -0.48 23.42 -9.73
N ILE A 24 0.74 22.90 -9.83
CA ILE A 24 1.83 23.22 -8.88
C ILE A 24 2.24 24.70 -8.99
N GLU A 25 2.39 25.24 -10.20
CA GLU A 25 2.68 26.66 -10.41
C GLU A 25 1.60 27.56 -9.79
N GLY A 26 0.34 27.15 -9.89
CA GLY A 26 -0.80 27.84 -9.29
C GLY A 26 -0.76 27.93 -7.76
N LEU A 27 0.01 27.07 -7.07
CA LEU A 27 0.17 27.13 -5.61
C LEU A 27 0.88 28.41 -5.14
N GLY A 28 1.66 29.07 -6.01
CA GLY A 28 2.34 30.33 -5.73
C GLY A 28 1.58 31.57 -6.21
N ALA A 29 0.33 31.43 -6.67
CA ALA A 29 -0.45 32.55 -7.20
C ALA A 29 -0.67 33.65 -6.13
N ARG A 30 -0.74 34.92 -6.53
CA ARG A 30 -0.93 36.03 -5.58
C ARG A 30 -2.29 36.01 -4.87
N LYS A 31 -3.35 35.61 -5.57
CA LYS A 31 -4.70 35.53 -5.01
C LYS A 31 -4.88 34.21 -4.28
N TYR A 32 -5.45 34.26 -3.09
CA TYR A 32 -5.74 33.07 -2.28
C TYR A 32 -6.62 32.07 -3.02
N ALA A 33 -7.69 32.55 -3.68
CA ALA A 33 -8.62 31.71 -4.43
C ALA A 33 -7.94 30.88 -5.53
N ASP A 34 -6.95 31.46 -6.22
CA ASP A 34 -6.23 30.76 -7.28
C ASP A 34 -5.35 29.63 -6.70
N ARG A 35 -4.73 29.87 -5.53
CA ARG A 35 -3.93 28.86 -4.82
C ARG A 35 -4.79 27.74 -4.26
N GLU A 36 -5.96 28.07 -3.74
CA GLU A 36 -6.93 27.10 -3.27
C GLU A 36 -7.43 26.22 -4.43
N ALA A 37 -7.80 26.83 -5.56
CA ALA A 37 -8.21 26.11 -6.76
C ALA A 37 -7.10 25.17 -7.28
N ALA A 38 -5.85 25.65 -7.28
CA ALA A 38 -4.68 24.85 -7.65
C ALA A 38 -4.49 23.64 -6.72
N GLN A 39 -4.63 23.84 -5.41
CA GLN A 39 -4.53 22.78 -4.42
C GLN A 39 -5.64 21.73 -4.59
N VAL A 40 -6.89 22.16 -4.78
CA VAL A 40 -8.02 21.26 -5.04
C VAL A 40 -7.77 20.46 -6.33
N ARG A 41 -7.32 21.14 -7.40
CA ARG A 41 -7.01 20.49 -8.68
C ARG A 41 -5.96 19.39 -8.52
N LEU A 42 -4.93 19.59 -7.71
CA LEU A 42 -3.93 18.55 -7.43
C LEU A 42 -4.55 17.34 -6.74
N VAL A 43 -5.40 17.54 -5.74
CA VAL A 43 -6.08 16.42 -5.06
C VAL A 43 -7.00 15.66 -6.02
N ASP A 44 -7.69 16.36 -6.92
CA ASP A 44 -8.54 15.74 -7.93
C ASP A 44 -7.74 14.94 -8.97
N LEU A 45 -6.62 15.48 -9.45
CA LEU A 45 -5.73 14.79 -10.38
C LEU A 45 -5.17 13.50 -9.77
N ALA A 46 -4.89 13.49 -8.47
CA ALA A 46 -4.41 12.31 -7.76
C ALA A 46 -5.45 11.18 -7.66
N ALA A 47 -6.74 11.45 -7.87
CA ALA A 47 -7.80 10.44 -7.79
C ALA A 47 -7.70 9.37 -8.87
N ALA A 48 -7.14 9.70 -10.05
CA ALA A 48 -6.96 8.76 -11.15
C ALA A 48 -5.65 7.97 -11.00
N ASP A 49 -4.54 8.66 -10.77
CA ASP A 49 -3.24 8.07 -10.50
C ASP A 49 -2.43 8.99 -9.57
N PRO A 50 -2.25 8.63 -8.29
CA PRO A 50 -1.55 9.46 -7.34
C PRO A 50 -0.04 9.50 -7.59
N GLU A 51 0.53 8.51 -8.28
CA GLU A 51 1.97 8.29 -8.32
C GLU A 51 2.74 9.40 -9.07
N PRO A 52 2.40 9.78 -10.32
CA PRO A 52 3.13 10.83 -11.02
C PRO A 52 3.00 12.19 -10.33
N LEU A 53 1.85 12.43 -9.68
CA LEU A 53 1.64 13.63 -8.88
C LEU A 53 2.55 13.65 -7.65
N LEU A 54 2.61 12.57 -6.87
CA LEU A 54 3.49 12.48 -5.71
C LEU A 54 4.96 12.64 -6.10
N GLN A 55 5.38 12.01 -7.19
CA GLN A 55 6.75 12.16 -7.70
C GLN A 55 7.08 13.62 -8.05
N ARG A 56 6.17 14.32 -8.75
CA ARG A 56 6.40 15.73 -9.11
C ARG A 56 6.34 16.64 -7.88
N ALA A 57 5.38 16.42 -6.98
CA ALA A 57 5.21 17.19 -5.76
C ALA A 57 6.44 17.09 -4.84
N VAL A 58 7.02 15.88 -4.66
CA VAL A 58 8.22 15.69 -3.84
C VAL A 58 9.43 16.39 -4.44
N ARG A 59 9.60 16.35 -5.77
CA ARG A 59 10.69 17.08 -6.45
C ARG A 59 10.56 18.58 -6.25
N GLU A 60 9.37 19.14 -6.46
CA GLU A 60 9.11 20.57 -6.25
C GLU A 60 9.30 20.96 -4.78
N PHE A 61 8.82 20.14 -3.85
CA PHE A 61 8.96 20.37 -2.41
C PHE A 61 10.43 20.47 -1.99
N ALA A 62 11.30 19.64 -2.58
CA ALA A 62 12.72 19.62 -2.28
C ALA A 62 13.48 20.86 -2.81
N THR A 63 13.00 21.50 -3.87
CA THR A 63 13.71 22.59 -4.56
C THR A 63 13.13 23.97 -4.30
N THR A 64 11.83 24.07 -4.02
CA THR A 64 11.13 25.35 -3.85
C THR A 64 11.66 26.13 -2.65
N ARG A 65 11.78 27.44 -2.80
CA ARG A 65 12.14 28.39 -1.72
C ARG A 65 10.94 29.12 -1.14
N ASP A 66 9.77 28.99 -1.77
CA ASP A 66 8.54 29.65 -1.33
C ASP A 66 7.92 28.83 -0.17
N PRO A 67 7.81 29.40 1.05
CA PRO A 67 7.25 28.70 2.19
C PRO A 67 5.76 28.38 2.01
N GLU A 68 4.99 29.21 1.29
CA GLU A 68 3.57 28.94 1.05
C GLU A 68 3.39 27.75 0.09
N VAL A 69 4.15 27.73 -1.01
CA VAL A 69 4.13 26.60 -1.95
C VAL A 69 4.55 25.31 -1.24
N ARG A 70 5.60 25.36 -0.41
CA ARG A 70 6.10 24.21 0.35
C ARG A 70 5.04 23.62 1.28
N GLU A 71 4.34 24.44 2.06
CA GLU A 71 3.29 23.95 2.98
C GLU A 71 2.05 23.43 2.25
N ARG A 72 1.67 24.03 1.11
CA ARG A 72 0.58 23.51 0.28
C ARG A 72 0.92 22.17 -0.34
N LEU A 73 2.13 22.01 -0.86
CA LEU A 73 2.62 20.72 -1.37
C LEU A 73 2.62 19.65 -0.27
N ARG A 74 3.07 19.98 0.94
CA ARG A 74 2.96 19.08 2.10
C ARG A 74 1.51 18.64 2.31
N THR A 75 0.60 19.60 2.35
CA THR A 75 -0.84 19.35 2.57
C THR A 75 -1.43 18.45 1.48
N VAL A 76 -1.10 18.69 0.21
CA VAL A 76 -1.52 17.85 -0.92
C VAL A 76 -0.97 16.43 -0.77
N MET A 77 0.33 16.27 -0.54
CA MET A 77 0.94 14.94 -0.39
C MET A 77 0.34 14.17 0.78
N GLN A 78 0.11 14.83 1.91
CA GLN A 78 -0.59 14.24 3.06
C GLN A 78 -1.99 13.76 2.65
N ALA A 79 -2.82 14.62 2.06
CA ALA A 79 -4.18 14.26 1.65
C ALA A 79 -4.21 13.10 0.64
N VAL A 80 -3.27 13.10 -0.32
CA VAL A 80 -3.17 12.05 -1.33
C VAL A 80 -2.80 10.71 -0.71
N LEU A 81 -1.78 10.68 0.16
CA LEU A 81 -1.37 9.45 0.88
C LEU A 81 -2.45 8.97 1.85
N ASP A 82 -3.12 9.89 2.56
CA ASP A 82 -4.22 9.54 3.45
C ASP A 82 -5.36 8.87 2.68
N ARG A 83 -5.70 9.34 1.49
CA ARG A 83 -6.79 8.76 0.69
C ARG A 83 -6.39 7.48 -0.03
N HIS A 84 -5.21 7.43 -0.63
CA HIS A 84 -4.84 6.37 -1.58
C HIS A 84 -3.93 5.30 -0.99
N VAL A 85 -3.27 5.59 0.14
CA VAL A 85 -2.32 4.66 0.76
C VAL A 85 -2.83 4.17 2.12
N TRP A 86 -3.15 5.06 3.05
CA TRP A 86 -3.49 4.67 4.43
C TRP A 86 -4.99 4.51 4.68
N GLY A 87 -5.82 5.33 4.03
CA GLY A 87 -7.28 5.35 4.14
C GLY A 87 -8.00 4.56 3.05
N ARG A 88 -7.27 3.87 2.16
CA ARG A 88 -7.90 2.96 1.20
C ARG A 88 -8.60 1.82 1.94
N PRO A 89 -9.78 1.35 1.49
CA PRO A 89 -10.40 0.15 2.05
C PRO A 89 -9.42 -1.02 1.98
N GLN A 90 -9.12 -1.62 3.13
CA GLN A 90 -8.21 -2.77 3.21
C GLN A 90 -9.00 -4.07 3.18
N GLY A 91 -8.43 -5.08 2.52
CA GLY A 91 -8.94 -6.44 2.58
C GLY A 91 -8.96 -6.95 4.01
N PHE A 92 -10.05 -7.64 4.36
CA PHE A 92 -10.29 -8.16 5.69
C PHE A 92 -10.80 -9.59 5.63
N LEU A 93 -10.09 -10.48 6.32
CA LEU A 93 -10.42 -11.89 6.39
C LEU A 93 -11.35 -12.18 7.59
N GLY A 94 -11.13 -11.50 8.72
CA GLY A 94 -11.93 -11.66 9.95
C GLY A 94 -11.58 -12.90 10.78
N ILE A 95 -10.28 -13.20 10.91
CA ILE A 95 -9.78 -14.28 11.76
C ILE A 95 -8.99 -13.74 12.96
N ARG A 96 -9.04 -14.46 14.08
CA ARG A 96 -8.06 -14.36 15.17
C ARG A 96 -7.00 -15.42 14.94
N MET A 97 -5.74 -15.03 15.09
CA MET A 97 -4.58 -15.86 14.75
C MET A 97 -3.75 -16.20 15.99
N ALA A 98 -3.17 -17.39 16.02
CA ALA A 98 -2.09 -17.77 16.93
C ALA A 98 -0.96 -18.43 16.13
N PRO A 99 0.30 -18.41 16.64
CA PRO A 99 1.35 -19.25 16.08
C PRO A 99 1.01 -20.73 16.27
N ALA A 100 1.28 -21.55 15.25
CA ALA A 100 1.26 -23.01 15.36
C ALA A 100 2.50 -23.61 14.72
N LEU A 101 3.06 -24.64 15.36
CA LEU A 101 4.14 -25.44 14.81
C LEU A 101 3.54 -26.64 14.07
N VAL A 102 3.85 -26.76 12.79
CA VAL A 102 3.35 -27.85 11.93
C VAL A 102 4.51 -28.43 11.12
N VAL A 103 4.50 -29.75 10.94
CA VAL A 103 5.48 -30.44 10.12
C VAL A 103 5.04 -30.38 8.66
N LEU A 104 5.85 -29.75 7.81
CA LEU A 104 5.57 -29.56 6.39
C LEU A 104 6.80 -29.94 5.56
N GLY A 105 6.61 -30.37 4.31
CA GLY A 105 7.74 -30.57 3.37
C GLY A 105 7.82 -31.91 2.66
N GLY A 106 6.77 -32.73 2.68
CA GLY A 106 6.69 -33.98 1.90
C GLY A 106 7.91 -34.88 2.13
N ALA A 107 8.77 -34.99 1.12
CA ALA A 107 10.01 -35.80 1.13
C ALA A 107 11.04 -35.38 2.19
N ALA A 108 11.03 -34.12 2.63
CA ALA A 108 11.89 -33.60 3.68
C ALA A 108 11.04 -32.81 4.71
N PRO A 109 10.32 -33.52 5.60
CA PRO A 109 9.45 -32.89 6.57
C PRO A 109 10.27 -32.08 7.58
N ALA A 110 9.87 -30.84 7.80
CA ALA A 110 10.48 -29.92 8.75
C ALA A 110 9.41 -29.21 9.57
N LEU A 111 9.72 -28.96 10.84
CA LEU A 111 8.85 -28.18 11.73
C LEU A 111 8.89 -26.71 11.30
N LYS A 112 7.73 -26.13 10.99
CA LYS A 112 7.57 -24.73 10.58
C LYS A 112 6.56 -24.03 11.47
N SER A 113 6.86 -22.78 11.82
CA SER A 113 5.86 -21.89 12.41
C SER A 113 4.90 -21.41 11.32
N GLN A 114 3.61 -21.51 11.57
CA GLN A 114 2.51 -21.17 10.66
C GLN A 114 1.38 -20.50 11.45
N ILE A 115 0.24 -20.24 10.78
CA ILE A 115 -0.86 -19.45 11.33
C ILE A 115 -2.03 -20.36 11.68
N GLN A 116 -2.34 -20.51 12.95
CA GLN A 116 -3.56 -21.19 13.38
C GLN A 116 -4.72 -20.21 13.52
N VAL A 117 -5.88 -20.59 13.01
CA VAL A 117 -7.15 -19.89 13.22
C VAL A 117 -7.68 -20.27 14.60
N VAL A 118 -7.68 -19.32 15.53
CA VAL A 118 -8.17 -19.50 16.91
C VAL A 118 -9.51 -18.80 17.17
N GLY A 119 -10.08 -18.19 16.12
CA GLY A 119 -11.37 -17.54 16.17
C GLY A 119 -11.76 -16.97 14.83
N LEU A 120 -13.06 -16.88 14.61
CA LEU A 120 -13.68 -16.22 13.46
C LEU A 120 -14.50 -15.05 13.97
N THR A 121 -14.47 -13.95 13.23
CA THR A 121 -15.40 -12.83 13.45
C THR A 121 -16.73 -13.21 12.80
N GLU A 122 -17.84 -12.90 13.46
CA GLU A 122 -19.18 -13.14 12.94
C GLU A 122 -19.38 -12.38 11.61
N ASP A 123 -20.07 -13.01 10.66
CA ASP A 123 -20.32 -12.53 9.31
C ASP A 123 -19.08 -12.18 8.46
N SER A 124 -17.90 -12.63 8.90
CA SER A 124 -16.64 -12.37 8.20
C SER A 124 -16.48 -13.13 6.89
N ALA A 125 -15.55 -12.66 6.06
CA ALA A 125 -15.12 -13.34 4.85
C ALA A 125 -14.65 -14.77 5.12
N ALA A 126 -13.88 -14.99 6.18
CA ALA A 126 -13.40 -16.30 6.59
C ALA A 126 -14.55 -17.25 6.93
N GLN A 127 -15.50 -16.80 7.75
CA GLN A 127 -16.64 -17.62 8.15
C GLN A 127 -17.51 -17.99 6.93
N LYS A 128 -17.81 -17.02 6.07
CA LYS A 128 -18.59 -17.23 4.83
C LYS A 128 -17.90 -18.18 3.84
N ALA A 129 -16.57 -18.20 3.84
CA ALA A 129 -15.78 -19.10 3.00
C ALA A 129 -15.57 -20.49 3.61
N GLY A 130 -16.07 -20.75 4.83
CA GLY A 130 -15.96 -22.06 5.47
C GLY A 130 -14.61 -22.34 6.13
N LEU A 131 -13.83 -21.31 6.47
CA LEU A 131 -12.72 -21.48 7.43
C LEU A 131 -13.28 -21.88 8.80
N GLN A 132 -12.49 -22.63 9.55
CA GLN A 132 -12.87 -23.16 10.85
C GLN A 132 -11.79 -22.85 11.90
N VAL A 133 -12.22 -22.79 13.16
CA VAL A 133 -11.27 -22.74 14.28
C VAL A 133 -10.52 -24.06 14.33
N GLY A 134 -9.19 -23.98 14.42
CA GLY A 134 -8.30 -25.14 14.33
C GLY A 134 -7.53 -25.23 13.01
N ASP A 135 -8.03 -24.62 11.94
CA ASP A 135 -7.33 -24.57 10.65
C ASP A 135 -5.94 -23.96 10.81
N VAL A 136 -4.93 -24.60 10.23
CA VAL A 136 -3.58 -24.03 10.13
C VAL A 136 -3.34 -23.58 8.69
N ILE A 137 -3.28 -22.27 8.47
CA ILE A 137 -2.98 -21.70 7.16
C ILE A 137 -1.49 -21.88 6.87
N THR A 138 -1.18 -22.52 5.76
CA THR A 138 0.19 -22.88 5.33
C THR A 138 0.60 -22.23 4.01
N GLY A 139 -0.35 -21.64 3.28
CA GLY A 139 -0.08 -20.95 2.03
C GLY A 139 -1.15 -19.95 1.62
N LEU A 140 -0.77 -19.06 0.70
CA LEU A 140 -1.58 -18.01 0.12
C LEU A 140 -1.30 -17.92 -1.39
N ASP A 141 -2.34 -18.04 -2.21
CA ASP A 141 -2.30 -18.01 -3.68
C ASP A 141 -1.27 -18.95 -4.30
N GLY A 142 -1.21 -20.18 -3.80
CA GLY A 142 -0.29 -21.22 -4.27
C GLY A 142 1.15 -21.03 -3.78
N GLN A 143 1.45 -19.94 -3.07
CA GLN A 143 2.76 -19.73 -2.44
C GLN A 143 2.73 -20.20 -0.98
N PRO A 144 3.74 -20.94 -0.51
CA PRO A 144 3.87 -21.27 0.90
C PRO A 144 4.11 -20.00 1.73
N LEU A 145 3.62 -19.96 2.97
CA LEU A 145 3.92 -18.85 3.86
C LEU A 145 5.42 -18.83 4.22
N ALA A 146 5.93 -17.63 4.46
CA ALA A 146 7.30 -17.41 4.89
C ALA A 146 7.58 -18.17 6.21
N ALA A 147 8.79 -18.72 6.33
CA ALA A 147 9.22 -19.35 7.57
C ALA A 147 9.40 -18.31 8.71
N ASP A 148 9.84 -17.11 8.33
CA ASP A 148 10.10 -16.02 9.26
C ASP A 148 8.91 -15.07 9.31
N ALA A 149 8.35 -14.87 10.51
CA ALA A 149 7.21 -13.99 10.78
C ALA A 149 5.97 -14.18 9.85
N PRO A 150 5.46 -15.42 9.68
CA PRO A 150 4.36 -15.71 8.76
C PRO A 150 3.11 -14.86 9.02
N GLN A 151 2.76 -14.60 10.29
CA GLN A 151 1.59 -13.78 10.64
C GLN A 151 1.70 -12.36 10.10
N GLN A 152 2.89 -11.74 10.18
CA GLN A 152 3.09 -10.37 9.72
C GLN A 152 2.98 -10.31 8.20
N ALA A 153 3.73 -11.16 7.49
CA ALA A 153 3.72 -11.20 6.03
C ALA A 153 2.32 -11.49 5.48
N PHE A 154 1.59 -12.42 6.10
CA PHE A 154 0.20 -12.73 5.75
C PHE A 154 -0.72 -11.52 5.96
N THR A 155 -0.65 -10.88 7.14
CA THR A 155 -1.47 -9.70 7.45
C THR A 155 -1.22 -8.55 6.47
N GLU A 156 0.04 -8.28 6.15
CA GLU A 156 0.43 -7.24 5.18
C GLU A 156 -0.12 -7.56 3.78
N ASN A 157 -0.03 -8.83 3.35
CA ASN A 157 -0.51 -9.25 2.03
C ASN A 157 -2.04 -9.13 1.90
N ILE A 158 -2.80 -9.56 2.91
CA ILE A 158 -4.27 -9.45 2.93
C ILE A 158 -4.70 -7.98 2.92
N ARG A 159 -4.09 -7.14 3.78
CA ARG A 159 -4.40 -5.70 3.87
C ARG A 159 -4.02 -4.94 2.61
N ALA A 160 -3.03 -5.41 1.86
CA ALA A 160 -2.58 -4.75 0.64
C ALA A 160 -3.58 -4.85 -0.52
N ARG A 161 -4.55 -5.78 -0.43
CA ARG A 161 -5.54 -6.05 -1.46
C ARG A 161 -6.84 -5.29 -1.19
N PRO A 162 -7.57 -4.87 -2.23
CA PRO A 162 -8.88 -4.27 -2.05
C PRO A 162 -9.93 -5.31 -1.61
N PRO A 163 -10.98 -4.88 -0.91
CA PRO A 163 -12.17 -5.71 -0.67
C PRO A 163 -12.75 -6.25 -1.97
N GLY A 164 -13.33 -7.45 -1.92
CA GLY A 164 -13.82 -8.17 -3.09
C GLY A 164 -12.74 -8.98 -3.83
N THR A 165 -11.46 -8.81 -3.48
CA THR A 165 -10.39 -9.67 -4.03
C THR A 165 -10.57 -11.10 -3.54
N VAL A 166 -10.51 -12.06 -4.46
CA VAL A 166 -10.47 -13.49 -4.13
C VAL A 166 -9.03 -13.90 -3.82
N VAL A 167 -8.82 -14.58 -2.71
CA VAL A 167 -7.55 -15.19 -2.33
C VAL A 167 -7.73 -16.69 -2.11
N ARG A 168 -6.72 -17.49 -2.45
CA ARG A 168 -6.72 -18.93 -2.20
C ARG A 168 -5.86 -19.23 -0.99
N LEU A 169 -6.46 -19.75 0.07
CA LEU A 169 -5.76 -20.18 1.25
C LEU A 169 -5.50 -21.68 1.15
N ARG A 170 -4.26 -22.09 1.41
CA ARG A 170 -3.95 -23.48 1.69
C ARG A 170 -3.99 -23.67 3.20
N VAL A 171 -4.81 -24.61 3.65
CA VAL A 171 -5.01 -24.90 5.08
C VAL A 171 -4.76 -26.37 5.36
N MET A 172 -4.26 -26.66 6.56
CA MET A 172 -4.20 -27.99 7.14
C MET A 172 -5.37 -28.12 8.11
N ARG A 173 -6.27 -29.07 7.85
CA ARG A 173 -7.45 -29.38 8.68
C ARG A 173 -7.50 -30.87 8.91
N ASP A 174 -7.54 -31.28 10.17
CA ASP A 174 -7.59 -32.69 10.58
C ASP A 174 -6.48 -33.57 9.95
N GLY A 175 -5.32 -32.96 9.66
CA GLY A 175 -4.17 -33.64 9.06
C GLY A 175 -4.20 -33.71 7.52
N GLU A 176 -5.24 -33.17 6.88
CA GLU A 176 -5.35 -33.08 5.43
C GLU A 176 -5.18 -31.64 4.92
N GLU A 177 -4.53 -31.51 3.76
CA GLU A 177 -4.38 -30.22 3.07
C GLU A 177 -5.64 -29.91 2.25
N GLN A 178 -6.18 -28.71 2.44
CA GLN A 178 -7.35 -28.21 1.71
C GLN A 178 -7.03 -26.83 1.12
N GLU A 179 -7.62 -26.54 -0.04
CA GLU A 179 -7.62 -25.19 -0.61
C GLU A 179 -9.00 -24.54 -0.42
N ILE A 180 -9.02 -23.35 0.19
CA ILE A 180 -10.23 -22.57 0.44
C ILE A 180 -10.10 -21.23 -0.26
N SER A 181 -11.02 -20.94 -1.17
CA SER A 181 -11.11 -19.63 -1.83
C SER A 181 -11.93 -18.69 -0.97
N VAL A 182 -11.36 -17.52 -0.63
CA VAL A 182 -12.01 -16.52 0.21
C VAL A 182 -12.10 -15.20 -0.52
N THR A 183 -13.30 -14.63 -0.58
CA THR A 183 -13.49 -13.25 -1.07
C THR A 183 -13.31 -12.29 0.11
N LEU A 184 -12.29 -11.44 0.06
CA LEU A 184 -11.97 -10.52 1.16
C LEU A 184 -13.11 -9.52 1.40
N GLY A 185 -13.47 -9.33 2.67
CA GLY A 185 -14.37 -8.27 3.08
C GLY A 185 -13.66 -6.92 3.16
N ALA A 186 -14.45 -5.86 3.39
CA ALA A 186 -13.89 -4.58 3.79
C ALA A 186 -13.52 -4.62 5.28
N MET A 187 -12.35 -4.08 5.62
CA MET A 187 -11.99 -3.85 7.00
C MET A 187 -13.01 -2.89 7.63
N PRO A 188 -13.56 -3.20 8.83
CA PRO A 188 -14.43 -2.28 9.54
C PRO A 188 -13.75 -0.91 9.73
N ALA A 189 -14.50 0.17 9.55
CA ALA A 189 -13.97 1.52 9.55
C ALA A 189 -13.33 1.88 10.91
N GLU A 190 -13.90 1.36 11.99
CA GLU A 190 -13.44 1.54 13.37
C GLU A 190 -12.06 0.90 13.55
N VAL A 191 -11.91 -0.36 13.11
CA VAL A 191 -10.62 -1.09 13.13
C VAL A 191 -9.59 -0.38 12.26
N GLN A 192 -10.00 0.12 11.10
CA GLN A 192 -9.10 0.88 10.22
C GLN A 192 -8.63 2.19 10.87
N ALA A 193 -9.53 2.92 11.53
CA ALA A 193 -9.21 4.16 12.24
C ALA A 193 -8.26 3.92 13.43
N GLU A 194 -8.45 2.83 14.17
CA GLU A 194 -7.56 2.43 15.27
C GLU A 194 -6.16 2.03 14.80
N LEU A 195 -6.04 1.41 13.62
CA LEU A 195 -4.73 1.03 13.06
C LEU A 195 -3.96 2.23 12.54
N PHE A 196 -4.67 3.23 12.02
CA PHE A 196 -4.10 4.45 11.42
C PHE A 196 -4.68 5.71 12.06
N PRO A 197 -4.46 5.93 13.37
CA PRO A 197 -4.92 7.13 14.03
C PRO A 197 -4.18 8.36 13.44
N PRO A 198 -4.77 9.58 13.53
CA PRO A 198 -4.20 10.78 12.94
C PRO A 198 -2.72 11.01 13.29
N GLU A 199 -2.34 10.79 14.55
CA GLU A 199 -0.96 10.98 15.00
C GLU A 199 0.01 9.98 14.34
N ARG A 200 -0.42 8.74 14.13
CA ARG A 200 0.41 7.73 13.43
C ARG A 200 0.58 8.08 11.96
N LYS A 201 -0.48 8.54 11.30
CA LYS A 201 -0.43 8.99 9.90
C LYS A 201 0.55 10.14 9.72
N ARG A 202 0.60 11.09 10.66
CA ARG A 202 1.59 12.18 10.68
C ARG A 202 3.03 11.66 10.76
N VAL A 203 3.30 10.70 11.64
CA VAL A 203 4.63 10.07 11.75
C VAL A 203 5.01 9.35 10.45
N LEU A 204 4.09 8.53 9.92
CA LEU A 204 4.30 7.80 8.65
C LEU A 204 4.57 8.76 7.48
N PHE A 205 3.87 9.88 7.44
CA PHE A 205 4.09 10.93 6.45
C PHE A 205 5.50 11.52 6.54
N GLU A 206 5.93 11.93 7.73
CA GLU A 206 7.26 12.54 7.90
C GLU A 206 8.40 11.55 7.60
N GLU A 207 8.23 10.27 7.95
CA GLU A 207 9.18 9.22 7.57
C GLU A 207 9.22 8.99 6.06
N TRP A 208 8.06 8.92 5.41
CA TRP A 208 7.95 8.77 3.97
C TRP A 208 8.57 9.96 3.23
N LEU A 209 8.25 11.20 3.64
CA LEU A 209 8.74 12.42 3.00
C LEU A 209 10.26 12.50 3.12
N ARG A 210 10.80 12.26 4.32
CA ARG A 210 12.25 12.25 4.55
C ARG A 210 12.95 11.23 3.65
N ARG A 211 12.48 9.98 3.64
CA ARG A 211 13.08 8.91 2.82
C ARG A 211 13.02 9.23 1.34
N THR A 212 11.86 9.72 0.86
CA THR A 212 11.66 10.00 -0.56
C THR A 212 12.51 11.18 -1.02
N VAL A 213 12.61 12.25 -0.23
CA VAL A 213 13.48 13.40 -0.53
C VAL A 213 14.96 13.00 -0.49
N SER A 214 15.39 12.23 0.52
CA SER A 214 16.77 11.74 0.60
C SER A 214 17.16 10.79 -0.53
N GLY A 215 16.20 10.12 -1.16
CA GLY A 215 16.41 9.22 -2.29
C GLY A 215 16.42 9.91 -3.66
N LEU A 216 16.17 11.22 -3.75
CA LEU A 216 16.22 11.94 -5.02
C LEU A 216 17.66 12.03 -5.55
N PRO A 217 17.89 11.83 -6.86
CA PRO A 217 19.20 12.08 -7.45
C PRO A 217 19.55 13.56 -7.29
N ALA A 218 20.84 13.86 -7.08
CA ALA A 218 21.32 15.24 -7.06
C ALA A 218 20.91 15.95 -8.35
N ALA A 219 20.45 17.20 -8.25
CA ALA A 219 20.02 18.00 -9.41
C ALA A 219 21.18 18.10 -10.42
N GLY A 220 21.13 17.30 -11.49
CA GLY A 220 22.18 17.24 -12.50
C GLY A 220 22.48 15.83 -13.05
N GLU A 221 22.10 14.76 -12.35
CA GLU A 221 22.29 13.39 -12.86
C GLU A 221 21.05 12.86 -13.59
N GLN A 222 20.69 13.47 -14.72
CA GLN A 222 19.96 12.74 -15.74
C GLN A 222 20.97 11.92 -16.52
N LYS A 223 21.12 10.65 -16.17
CA LYS A 223 21.86 9.68 -16.97
C LYS A 223 21.09 9.54 -18.29
N ILE A 224 21.49 10.32 -19.30
CA ILE A 224 21.03 10.16 -20.68
C ILE A 224 21.53 8.78 -21.10
N ASP A 225 20.64 7.80 -21.11
CA ASP A 225 20.93 6.49 -21.63
C ASP A 225 21.18 6.66 -23.13
N LYS A 226 22.44 6.62 -23.51
CA LYS A 226 22.87 6.77 -24.89
C LYS A 226 22.43 5.49 -25.62
N PRO A 227 21.68 5.56 -26.73
CA PRO A 227 21.28 4.34 -27.43
C PRO A 227 22.54 3.63 -27.91
N GLU A 228 22.72 2.41 -27.42
CA GLU A 228 23.78 1.50 -27.81
C GLU A 228 23.67 1.28 -29.31
N ARG A 229 24.63 1.84 -30.07
CA ARG A 229 24.71 1.63 -31.51
C ARG A 229 25.11 0.17 -31.72
N ALA A 230 24.16 -0.62 -32.22
CA ALA A 230 24.42 -1.94 -32.78
C ALA A 230 25.58 -1.88 -33.78
N ARG A 231 26.57 -2.73 -33.55
CA ARG A 231 27.52 -3.23 -34.55
C ARG A 231 27.78 -4.69 -34.27
#